data_AF-A0A7V8W8B0-F1
#
_entry.id   AF-A0A7V8W8B0-F1
#
_cell.length_a   1.000
_cell.length_b   1.000
_cell.length_c   1.000
_cell.angle_alpha   90.00
_cell.angle_beta   90.00
_cell.angle_gamma   90.00
#
_symmetry.space_group_name_H-M   'P 1'
#
loop_
_entity.id
_entity.type
_entity.pdbx_description
1 polymer ?
#
loop_
_entity_poly.entity_id
_entity_poly.type
_entity_poly.pdbx_seq_one_letter_code
_entity_poly.pdbx_strand_id
1 'polypeptide(L)'
;MPNTNSSFSPITRVTQFHALLEKLEALSHRQANDQELDQFDDEIEEVLGRHFGPTNARLEAYKYATLAEAETLVNLPESAQEPSAQDLPKKAIQQRRQVLEGIISELQAVEGKEKEALTGEDREDPPMG
;
A
#
# COMPACT_ATOMS: atom_id res chain seq x y z
N MET A 1 -8.08 20.38 -35.83
CA MET A 1 -8.31 19.20 -34.97
C MET A 1 -7.22 19.19 -33.91
N PRO A 2 -7.50 19.41 -32.62
CA PRO A 2 -6.49 19.26 -31.59
C PRO A 2 -6.36 17.77 -31.24
N ASN A 3 -5.19 17.21 -31.51
CA ASN A 3 -4.79 15.91 -30.97
C ASN A 3 -4.74 16.02 -29.45
N THR A 4 -5.80 15.55 -28.78
CA THR A 4 -5.76 15.31 -27.34
C THR A 4 -4.91 14.07 -27.14
N ASN A 5 -3.60 14.26 -27.12
CA ASN A 5 -2.66 13.30 -26.61
C ASN A 5 -2.99 13.14 -25.13
N SER A 6 -3.92 12.25 -24.82
CA SER A 6 -4.14 11.78 -23.46
C SER A 6 -2.85 11.10 -23.04
N SER A 7 -1.95 11.86 -22.40
CA SER A 7 -0.87 11.32 -21.59
C SER A 7 -1.49 10.56 -20.42
N PHE A 8 -2.08 9.39 -20.72
CA PHE A 8 -2.12 8.30 -19.78
C PHE A 8 -0.68 7.81 -19.69
N SER A 9 0.13 8.49 -18.88
CA SER A 9 1.25 7.80 -18.28
C SER A 9 0.61 6.67 -17.48
N PRO A 10 0.92 5.38 -17.75
CA PRO A 10 0.48 4.33 -16.87
C PRO A 10 1.12 4.64 -15.52
N ILE A 11 0.34 5.17 -14.58
CA ILE A 11 0.75 5.21 -13.19
C ILE A 11 1.01 3.75 -12.87
N THR A 12 2.29 3.39 -12.69
CA THR A 12 2.65 2.03 -12.32
C THR A 12 2.02 1.75 -10.97
N ARG A 13 1.66 0.49 -10.71
CA ARG A 13 1.04 0.09 -9.44
C ARG A 13 1.89 0.60 -8.27
N VAL A 14 3.20 0.47 -8.40
CA VAL A 14 4.21 0.99 -7.46
C VAL A 14 4.08 2.50 -7.21
N THR A 15 3.92 3.34 -8.23
CA THR A 15 3.76 4.80 -8.04
C THR A 15 2.50 5.15 -7.25
N GLN A 16 1.39 4.44 -7.47
CA GLN A 16 0.16 4.68 -6.70
C GLN A 16 0.32 4.30 -5.22
N PHE A 17 0.98 3.18 -4.93
CA PHE A 17 1.25 2.79 -3.53
C PHE A 17 2.25 3.73 -2.84
N HIS A 18 3.22 4.30 -3.56
CA HIS A 18 4.07 5.36 -3.01
C HIS A 18 3.30 6.63 -2.64
N ALA A 19 2.33 7.05 -3.47
CA ALA A 19 1.49 8.20 -3.15
C ALA A 19 0.63 7.97 -1.89
N LEU A 20 0.13 6.74 -1.70
CA LEU A 20 -0.58 6.36 -0.47
C LEU A 20 0.34 6.40 0.76
N LEU A 21 1.60 5.98 0.62
CA LEU A 21 2.59 6.08 1.69
C LEU A 21 2.89 7.53 2.07
N GLU A 22 3.08 8.43 1.10
CA GLU A 22 3.27 9.86 1.36
C GLU A 22 2.05 10.48 2.06
N LYS A 23 0.83 10.08 1.65
CA LYS A 23 -0.40 10.51 2.32
C LYS A 23 -0.46 10.06 3.77
N LEU A 24 -0.08 8.80 4.06
CA LEU A 24 0.01 8.29 5.43
C LEU A 24 1.02 9.08 6.28
N GLU A 25 2.18 9.42 5.72
CA GLU A 25 3.17 10.23 6.42
C GLU A 25 2.63 11.64 6.73
N ALA A 26 1.89 12.25 5.80
CA ALA A 26 1.23 13.53 6.05
C ALA A 26 0.18 13.45 7.17
N LEU A 27 -0.61 12.36 7.21
CA LEU A 27 -1.57 12.08 8.29
C LEU A 27 -0.85 11.90 9.64
N SER A 28 0.29 11.21 9.64
CA SER A 28 1.13 11.03 10.83
C SER A 28 1.65 12.34 11.40
N HIS A 29 2.14 13.25 10.55
CA HIS A 29 2.74 14.51 11.00
C HIS A 29 1.73 15.46 11.61
N ARG A 30 0.48 15.46 11.13
CA ARG A 30 -0.58 16.35 11.61
C ARG A 30 -1.46 15.77 12.72
N GLN A 31 -1.17 14.54 13.18
CA GLN A 31 -2.00 13.79 14.13
C GLN A 31 -3.44 13.63 13.64
N ALA A 32 -3.60 12.89 12.54
CA ALA A 32 -4.90 12.55 11.98
C ALA A 32 -5.83 11.91 13.02
N ASN A 33 -7.12 12.22 12.92
CA ASN A 33 -8.16 11.58 13.74
C ASN A 33 -8.60 10.22 13.14
N ASP A 34 -9.37 9.46 13.92
CA ASP A 34 -9.84 8.13 13.53
C ASP A 34 -10.60 8.14 12.20
N GLN A 35 -11.46 9.14 11.96
CA GLN A 35 -12.22 9.26 10.71
C GLN A 35 -11.30 9.47 9.49
N GLU A 36 -10.21 10.22 9.64
CA GLU A 36 -9.24 10.43 8.56
C GLU A 36 -8.43 9.15 8.27
N LEU A 37 -8.17 8.34 9.30
CA LEU A 37 -7.53 7.03 9.15
C LEU A 37 -8.48 6.01 8.52
N ASP A 38 -9.75 5.98 8.91
CA ASP A 38 -10.77 5.13 8.30
C ASP A 38 -10.91 5.46 6.81
N GLN A 39 -10.98 6.74 6.46
CA GLN A 39 -11.06 7.17 5.07
C GLN A 39 -9.81 6.80 4.26
N PHE A 40 -8.65 6.78 4.90
CA PHE A 40 -7.40 6.35 4.30
C PHE A 40 -7.37 4.82 4.10
N ASP A 41 -7.90 4.07 5.06
CA ASP A 41 -8.02 2.61 4.98
C ASP A 41 -8.96 2.21 3.83
N ASP A 42 -10.12 2.85 3.72
CA ASP A 42 -11.06 2.64 2.60
C ASP A 42 -10.38 2.87 1.23
N GLU A 43 -9.56 3.91 1.11
CA GLU A 43 -8.85 4.21 -0.13
C GLU A 43 -7.81 3.13 -0.47
N ILE A 44 -7.06 2.64 0.51
CA ILE A 44 -6.11 1.54 0.29
C ILE A 44 -6.83 0.27 -0.14
N GLU A 45 -7.93 -0.06 0.54
CA GLU A 45 -8.72 -1.24 0.21
C GLU A 45 -9.27 -1.16 -1.22
N GLU A 46 -9.76 0.01 -1.63
CA GLU A 46 -10.25 0.23 -2.99
C GLU A 46 -9.11 0.07 -4.02
N VAL A 47 -7.94 0.64 -3.75
CA VAL A 47 -6.76 0.53 -4.64
C VAL A 47 -6.28 -0.91 -4.74
N LEU A 48 -6.21 -1.64 -3.62
CA LEU A 48 -5.86 -3.06 -3.59
C LEU A 48 -6.88 -3.91 -4.36
N GLY A 49 -8.17 -3.67 -4.13
CA GLY A 49 -9.25 -4.37 -4.81
C GLY A 49 -9.27 -4.11 -6.32
N ARG A 50 -9.00 -2.86 -6.74
CA ARG A 50 -8.96 -2.48 -8.17
C ARG A 50 -7.79 -3.11 -8.91
N HIS A 51 -6.61 -3.23 -8.28
CA HIS A 51 -5.41 -3.76 -8.94
C HIS A 51 -5.26 -5.28 -8.87
N PHE A 52 -5.74 -5.92 -7.80
CA PHE A 52 -5.51 -7.35 -7.54
C PHE A 52 -6.79 -8.16 -7.37
N GLY A 53 -7.95 -7.52 -7.39
CA GLY A 53 -9.24 -8.14 -7.13
C GLY A 53 -9.61 -8.15 -5.64
N PRO A 54 -10.91 -8.35 -5.32
CA PRO A 54 -11.44 -8.21 -3.97
C PRO A 54 -11.07 -9.36 -3.00
N THR A 55 -10.46 -10.44 -3.49
CA THR A 55 -10.09 -11.62 -2.70
C THR A 55 -8.58 -11.89 -2.70
N ASN A 56 -7.78 -10.86 -2.96
CA ASN A 56 -6.32 -11.00 -3.01
C ASN A 56 -5.70 -10.95 -1.61
N ALA A 57 -4.68 -11.77 -1.39
CA ALA A 57 -4.00 -11.92 -0.09
C ALA A 57 -3.45 -10.60 0.48
N ARG A 58 -3.05 -9.63 -0.36
CA ARG A 58 -2.58 -8.32 0.13
C ARG A 58 -3.70 -7.47 0.74
N LEU A 59 -4.92 -7.57 0.21
CA LEU A 59 -6.10 -6.91 0.78
C LEU A 59 -6.47 -7.54 2.12
N GLU A 60 -6.44 -8.87 2.19
CA GLU A 60 -6.67 -9.60 3.44
C GLU A 60 -5.61 -9.25 4.49
N ALA A 61 -4.33 -9.26 4.12
CA ALA A 61 -3.23 -8.89 5.02
C ALA A 61 -3.38 -7.46 5.57
N TYR A 62 -3.84 -6.52 4.73
CA TYR A 62 -4.14 -5.16 5.16
C TYR A 62 -5.27 -5.13 6.20
N LYS A 63 -6.42 -5.75 5.90
CA LYS A 63 -7.59 -5.83 6.80
C LYS A 63 -7.26 -6.50 8.13
N TYR A 64 -6.46 -7.57 8.12
CA TYR A 64 -6.06 -8.24 9.36
C TYR A 64 -5.17 -7.36 10.23
N ALA A 65 -4.27 -6.57 9.62
CA ALA A 65 -3.42 -5.65 10.36
C ALA A 65 -4.25 -4.53 11.03
N THR A 66 -5.23 -3.94 10.33
CA THR A 66 -6.07 -2.88 10.89
C THR A 66 -7.07 -3.39 11.93
N LEU A 67 -7.64 -4.58 11.76
CA LEU A 67 -8.58 -5.17 12.74
C LEU A 67 -7.91 -5.49 14.08
N ALA A 68 -6.69 -6.06 14.07
CA ALA A 68 -5.96 -6.41 15.29
C ALA A 68 -5.64 -5.17 16.15
N GLU A 69 -5.47 -4.02 15.52
CA GLU A 69 -5.28 -2.75 16.20
C GLU A 69 -6.56 -2.26 16.89
N ALA A 70 -7.69 -2.31 16.19
CA ALA A 70 -9.00 -1.94 16.74
C ALA A 70 -9.34 -2.81 17.97
N GLU A 71 -9.06 -4.11 17.92
CA GLU A 71 -9.24 -5.01 19.07
C GLU A 71 -8.33 -4.66 20.25
N THR A 72 -7.11 -4.18 19.99
CA THR A 72 -6.15 -3.77 21.02
C THR A 72 -6.62 -2.50 21.75
N LEU A 73 -7.22 -1.55 21.02
CA LEU A 73 -7.80 -0.33 21.59
C LEU A 73 -9.01 -0.62 22.48
N VAL A 74 -9.90 -1.52 22.05
CA VAL A 74 -11.14 -1.85 22.77
C VAL A 74 -10.87 -2.68 24.04
N ASN A 75 -9.82 -3.49 24.06
CA ASN A 75 -9.49 -4.36 25.20
C ASN A 75 -8.49 -3.73 26.20
N LEU A 76 -8.14 -2.45 26.05
CA LEU A 76 -7.17 -1.81 26.94
C LEU A 76 -7.78 -1.60 28.34
N PRO A 77 -7.19 -2.16 29.41
CA PRO A 77 -7.71 -1.96 30.76
C PRO A 77 -7.58 -0.49 31.20
N GLU A 78 -8.51 -0.01 32.02
CA GLU A 78 -8.54 1.38 32.54
C GLU A 78 -7.22 1.81 33.18
N SER A 79 -6.48 0.88 33.80
CA SER A 79 -5.17 1.10 34.41
C SER A 79 -4.01 1.33 33.42
N ALA A 80 -4.20 1.06 32.12
CA ALA A 80 -3.20 1.23 31.06
C ALA A 80 -3.39 2.54 30.25
N GLN A 81 -4.32 3.40 30.69
CA GLN A 81 -4.52 4.77 30.16
C GLN A 81 -3.35 5.74 30.47
N GLU A 82 -2.37 5.27 31.25
CA GLU A 82 -1.00 5.81 31.38
C GLU A 82 -0.27 5.88 30.01
N PRO A 83 0.98 6.40 29.89
CA PRO A 83 1.62 6.85 28.63
C PRO A 83 1.52 5.90 27.42
N SER A 84 1.36 4.59 27.67
CA SER A 84 1.08 3.55 26.68
C SER A 84 -0.14 3.83 25.77
N ALA A 85 -1.18 4.49 26.26
CA ALA A 85 -2.36 4.84 25.46
C ALA A 85 -2.08 5.96 24.44
N GLN A 86 -1.15 6.88 24.74
CA GLN A 86 -0.77 7.98 23.83
C GLN A 86 0.04 7.48 22.62
N ASP A 87 0.65 6.31 22.70
CA ASP A 87 1.41 5.72 21.60
C ASP A 87 0.56 4.85 20.67
N LEU A 88 -0.71 4.55 21.01
CA LEU A 88 -1.57 3.70 20.18
C LEU A 88 -1.83 4.29 18.79
N PRO A 89 -2.17 5.60 18.63
CA PRO A 89 -2.34 6.19 17.30
C PRO A 89 -1.04 6.20 16.48
N LYS A 90 0.12 6.31 17.13
CA LYS A 90 1.41 6.22 16.43
C LYS A 90 1.69 4.80 15.96
N LYS A 91 1.38 3.80 16.79
CA LYS A 91 1.53 2.37 16.44
C LYS A 91 0.59 1.99 15.30
N ALA A 92 -0.64 2.48 15.31
CA ALA A 92 -1.63 2.34 14.24
C ALA A 92 -1.09 2.75 12.87
N ILE A 93 -0.53 3.95 12.82
CA ILE A 93 0.05 4.52 11.61
C ILE A 93 1.32 3.76 11.19
N GLN A 94 2.17 3.38 12.14
CA GLN A 94 3.36 2.57 11.85
C GLN A 94 3.01 1.20 11.28
N GLN A 95 1.94 0.57 11.76
CA GLN A 95 1.50 -0.74 11.25
C GLN A 95 1.02 -0.63 9.80
N ARG A 96 0.21 0.37 9.48
CA ARG A 96 -0.20 0.66 8.08
C ARG A 96 1.00 0.91 7.17
N ARG A 97 1.98 1.67 7.67
CA ARG A 97 3.24 1.95 6.96
C ARG A 97 3.98 0.66 6.62
N GLN A 98 4.17 -0.23 7.60
CA GLN A 98 4.87 -1.50 7.39
C GLN A 98 4.17 -2.39 6.36
N VAL A 99 2.84 -2.46 6.38
CA VAL A 99 2.09 -3.23 5.39
C VAL A 99 2.23 -2.64 3.99
N LEU A 100 2.13 -1.31 3.84
CA LEU A 100 2.32 -0.62 2.56
C LEU A 100 3.74 -0.82 2.00
N GLU A 101 4.77 -0.69 2.83
CA GLU A 101 6.17 -0.92 2.43
C GLU A 101 6.39 -2.37 1.97
N GLY A 102 5.76 -3.34 2.63
CA GLY A 102 5.76 -4.74 2.19
C GLY A 102 5.09 -4.95 0.83
N ILE A 103 3.90 -4.36 0.64
CA ILE A 103 3.17 -4.41 -0.64
C ILE A 103 4.00 -3.79 -1.76
N ILE A 104 4.60 -2.61 -1.53
CA ILE A 104 5.46 -1.92 -2.50
C ILE A 104 6.65 -2.80 -2.89
N SER A 105 7.31 -3.41 -1.90
CA SER A 105 8.48 -4.27 -2.12
C SER A 105 8.13 -5.49 -2.99
N GLU A 106 6.99 -6.13 -2.72
CA GLU A 106 6.50 -7.23 -3.56
C GLU A 106 6.20 -6.78 -4.99
N LEU A 107 5.57 -5.62 -5.17
CA LEU A 107 5.22 -5.09 -6.49
C LEU A 107 6.46 -4.75 -7.31
N GLN A 108 7.46 -4.14 -6.71
CA GLN A 108 8.73 -3.85 -7.35
C GLN A 108 9.43 -5.14 -7.81
N ALA A 109 9.38 -6.21 -7.00
CA ALA A 109 9.94 -7.50 -7.38
C ALA A 109 9.20 -8.16 -8.56
N VAL A 110 7.88 -8.04 -8.62
CA VAL A 110 7.07 -8.56 -9.75
C VAL A 110 7.31 -7.73 -11.02
N GLU A 111 7.22 -6.40 -10.94
CA GLU A 111 7.44 -5.51 -12.09
C GLU A 111 8.88 -5.62 -12.63
N GLY A 112 9.88 -5.87 -11.76
CA GLY A 112 11.25 -6.15 -12.17
C GLY A 112 11.36 -7.41 -13.02
N LYS A 113 10.76 -8.51 -12.57
CA LYS A 113 10.74 -9.79 -13.31
C LYS A 113 9.98 -9.69 -14.63
N GLU A 114 8.86 -8.98 -14.67
CA GLU A 114 8.09 -8.74 -15.90
C GLU A 114 8.96 -8.00 -16.93
N LYS A 115 9.68 -6.94 -16.51
CA LYS A 115 10.59 -6.18 -17.38
C LYS A 115 11.74 -7.04 -17.90
N GLU A 116 12.36 -7.86 -17.04
CA GLU A 116 13.44 -8.77 -17.44
C GLU A 116 12.95 -9.78 -18.49
N ALA A 117 11.79 -10.40 -18.28
CA ALA A 117 11.19 -11.35 -19.22
C ALA A 117 10.88 -10.71 -20.59
N LEU A 118 10.35 -9.47 -20.59
CA LEU A 118 10.06 -8.71 -21.82
C LEU A 118 11.33 -8.30 -22.60
N THR A 119 12.48 -8.19 -21.95
CA THR A 119 13.76 -7.84 -22.59
C THR A 119 14.64 -9.04 -22.95
N GLY A 120 14.25 -10.25 -22.53
CA GLY A 120 15.09 -11.45 -22.59
C GLY A 120 14.92 -12.33 -23.84
N GLU A 121 13.95 -12.06 -24.71
CA GLU A 121 13.55 -12.99 -25.78
C GLU A 121 14.06 -12.63 -27.20
N ASP A 122 15.01 -11.69 -27.31
CA ASP A 122 15.59 -11.24 -28.59
C ASP A 122 17.07 -11.66 -28.76
N ARG A 123 17.42 -12.85 -28.26
CA ARG A 123 18.66 -13.53 -28.70
C ARG A 123 18.30 -14.39 -29.90
N GLU A 124 18.21 -13.75 -31.06
CA GLU A 124 18.35 -14.42 -32.35
C GLU A 124 19.67 -15.20 -32.31
N ASP A 125 19.60 -16.52 -32.17
CA ASP A 125 20.72 -17.39 -32.51
C ASP A 125 21.02 -17.16 -34.00
N PRO A 126 22.19 -16.60 -34.38
CA PRO A 126 22.51 -16.46 -35.78
C PRO A 126 22.66 -17.87 -36.38
N PRO A 127 22.13 -18.13 -37.60
CA PRO A 127 22.34 -19.41 -38.24
C PRO A 127 23.84 -19.56 -38.47
N MET A 128 24.43 -20.60 -37.87
CA MET A 128 25.78 -21.05 -38.17
C MET A 128 25.79 -21.53 -39.62
N GLY A 129 26.25 -20.65 -40.51
CA GLY A 129 26.49 -20.91 -41.94
C GLY A 129 27.97 -20.82 -42.26
#